data_AF-A0A968VUN8-F1
#
_entry.id   AF-A0A968VUN8-F1
#
_cell.length_a   1.000
_cell.length_b   1.000
_cell.length_c   1.000
_cell.angle_alpha   90.00
_cell.angle_beta   90.00
_cell.angle_gamma   90.00
#
_symmetry.space_group_name_H-M   'P 1'
#
loop_
_entity.id
_entity.type
_entity.pdbx_description
1 polymer ?
#
loop_
_entity_poly.entity_id
_entity_poly.type
_entity_poly.pdbx_seq_one_letter_code
_entity_poly.pdbx_strand_id
1 'polypeptide(L)'
;MLRELNASHDVGLTGVKLLPRAPVALFDSGPCLLYPGQAQFHPLKFIDGLASAIQRMGGQVLTHSEVVEIKGGKKAYVKTSQGFKVDCDSIVVATNVPINNKVAIHTKNAAYRSYLIGLPVPAVRAKDTVQDVLLWDTADPYHYIRFVKDPVTNEDILLVGGEDHRTGQDAAPEVHFENLRKWVETYFAIHSPVTTRWSGQIMEPVDGMASYSGTIRRTKKTYTS
;
A
#
# COMPACT_ATOMS: atom_id res chain seq x y z
N MET A 1 19.15 3.18 -14.26
CA MET A 1 19.24 1.72 -14.49
C MET A 1 20.55 1.06 -14.06
N LEU A 2 21.72 1.22 -14.71
CA LEU A 2 22.94 0.50 -14.26
C LEU A 2 23.36 0.85 -12.82
N ARG A 3 23.26 2.13 -12.44
CA ARG A 3 23.51 2.58 -11.06
C ARG A 3 22.56 1.93 -10.05
N GLU A 4 21.28 1.83 -10.40
CA GLU A 4 20.25 1.22 -9.53
C GLU A 4 20.40 -0.30 -9.45
N LEU A 5 20.82 -0.96 -10.53
CA LEU A 5 21.15 -2.38 -10.54
C LEU A 5 22.30 -2.67 -9.58
N ASN A 6 23.39 -1.90 -9.68
CA ASN A 6 24.53 -2.04 -8.78
C ASN A 6 24.12 -1.78 -7.33
N ALA A 7 23.36 -0.71 -7.07
CA ALA A 7 22.86 -0.42 -5.72
C ALA A 7 21.97 -1.55 -5.16
N SER A 8 21.14 -2.18 -6.00
CA SER A 8 20.32 -3.34 -5.60
C SER A 8 21.18 -4.53 -5.21
N HIS A 9 22.25 -4.79 -5.96
CA HIS A 9 23.19 -5.88 -5.66
C HIS A 9 24.00 -5.59 -4.39
N ASP A 10 24.41 -4.35 -4.16
CA ASP A 10 25.15 -3.92 -2.96
C ASP A 10 24.34 -4.16 -1.67
N VAL A 11 23.01 -4.08 -1.73
CA VAL A 11 22.11 -4.37 -0.59
C VAL A 11 21.67 -5.84 -0.53
N GLY A 12 22.29 -6.73 -1.32
CA GLY A 12 22.07 -8.17 -1.29
C GLY A 12 20.95 -8.68 -2.20
N LEU A 13 20.30 -7.84 -2.99
CA LEU A 13 19.29 -8.25 -3.98
C LEU A 13 19.95 -8.73 -5.28
N THR A 14 20.82 -9.72 -5.19
CA THR A 14 21.63 -10.22 -6.32
C THR A 14 20.80 -10.88 -7.44
N GLY A 15 19.54 -11.21 -7.17
CA GLY A 15 18.60 -11.73 -8.16
C GLY A 15 18.06 -10.68 -9.14
N VAL A 16 18.29 -9.38 -8.90
CA VAL A 16 17.79 -8.29 -9.76
C VAL A 16 18.49 -8.30 -11.10
N LYS A 17 17.72 -8.19 -12.19
CA LYS A 17 18.22 -8.24 -13.57
C LYS A 17 17.78 -7.03 -14.37
N LEU A 18 18.68 -6.47 -15.17
CA LEU A 18 18.30 -5.52 -16.22
C LEU A 18 17.75 -6.31 -17.42
N LEU A 19 16.53 -5.99 -17.83
CA LEU A 19 15.89 -6.53 -19.02
C LEU A 19 15.72 -5.44 -20.07
N PRO A 20 15.76 -5.79 -21.38
CA PRO A 20 15.48 -4.83 -22.44
C PRO A 20 14.01 -4.39 -22.46
N ARG A 21 13.11 -5.21 -21.89
CA ARG A 21 11.69 -4.92 -21.74
C ARG A 21 11.05 -5.73 -20.60
N ALA A 22 9.97 -5.21 -20.04
CA ALA A 22 9.12 -5.90 -19.08
C ALA A 22 8.46 -7.12 -19.74
N PRO A 23 8.19 -8.19 -18.97
CA PRO A 23 7.57 -9.41 -19.49
C PRO A 23 6.06 -9.24 -19.71
N VAL A 24 5.64 -8.16 -20.37
CA VAL A 24 4.24 -7.85 -20.66
C VAL A 24 4.14 -7.42 -22.13
N ALA A 25 3.22 -8.03 -22.88
CA ALA A 25 3.07 -7.76 -24.32
C ALA A 25 2.08 -6.62 -24.63
N LEU A 26 1.45 -6.05 -23.61
CA LEU A 26 0.45 -4.99 -23.77
C LEU A 26 1.02 -3.65 -24.24
N PHE A 27 2.28 -3.35 -23.93
CA PHE A 27 2.92 -2.08 -24.29
C PHE A 27 4.43 -2.25 -24.42
N ASP A 28 5.10 -1.23 -24.97
CA ASP A 28 6.56 -1.17 -24.95
C ASP A 28 7.01 -0.41 -23.70
N SER A 29 7.55 -1.16 -22.72
CA SER A 29 8.04 -0.57 -21.48
C SER A 29 9.40 0.10 -21.61
N GLY A 30 10.14 -0.18 -22.69
CA GLY A 30 11.59 0.04 -22.70
C GLY A 30 12.31 -0.78 -21.61
N PRO A 31 13.62 -0.52 -21.39
CA PRO A 31 14.41 -1.32 -20.46
C PRO A 31 13.94 -1.15 -19.01
N CYS A 32 14.02 -2.23 -18.22
CA CYS A 32 13.50 -2.26 -16.86
C CYS A 32 14.36 -3.13 -15.93
N LEU A 33 14.20 -2.95 -14.62
CA LEU A 33 14.79 -3.84 -13.62
C LEU A 33 13.74 -4.86 -13.17
N LEU A 34 14.04 -6.14 -13.34
CA LEU A 34 13.23 -7.25 -12.83
C LEU A 34 13.69 -7.61 -11.41
N TYR A 35 12.78 -7.47 -10.45
CA TYR A 35 12.94 -7.97 -9.09
C TYR A 35 12.25 -9.33 -8.99
N PRO A 36 12.98 -10.45 -8.83
CA PRO A 36 12.37 -11.77 -8.75
C PRO A 36 11.70 -12.02 -7.40
N GLY A 37 10.75 -12.97 -7.35
CA GLY A 37 10.14 -13.43 -6.09
C GLY A 37 9.14 -12.44 -5.48
N GLN A 38 8.62 -11.51 -6.27
CA GLN A 38 7.49 -10.67 -5.86
C GLN A 38 6.23 -11.52 -5.71
N ALA A 39 5.35 -11.10 -4.80
CA ALA A 39 4.07 -11.74 -4.56
C ALA A 39 2.95 -10.70 -4.61
N GLN A 40 1.82 -11.09 -5.18
CA GLN A 40 0.58 -10.34 -5.14
C GLN A 40 -0.45 -11.13 -4.34
N PHE A 41 -1.17 -10.46 -3.45
CA PHE A 41 -2.27 -11.08 -2.70
C PHE A 41 -3.40 -10.07 -2.47
N HIS A 42 -4.57 -10.60 -2.15
CA HIS A 42 -5.74 -9.79 -1.84
C HIS A 42 -5.68 -9.34 -0.37
N PRO A 43 -5.51 -8.04 -0.07
CA PRO A 43 -5.28 -7.57 1.30
C PRO A 43 -6.44 -7.89 2.24
N LEU A 44 -7.70 -7.74 1.79
CA LEU A 44 -8.85 -8.09 2.64
C LEU A 44 -8.93 -9.58 2.97
N LYS A 45 -8.73 -10.48 1.99
CA LYS A 45 -8.68 -11.93 2.26
C LYS A 45 -7.53 -12.30 3.19
N PHE A 46 -6.39 -11.62 3.07
CA PHE A 46 -5.25 -11.82 3.96
C PHE A 46 -5.58 -11.39 5.41
N ILE A 47 -6.14 -10.19 5.59
CA ILE A 47 -6.53 -9.67 6.92
C ILE A 47 -7.62 -10.56 7.55
N ASP A 48 -8.60 -10.99 6.77
CA ASP A 48 -9.66 -11.91 7.22
C ASP A 48 -9.08 -13.26 7.69
N GLY A 49 -8.18 -13.84 6.89
CA GLY A 49 -7.45 -15.06 7.26
C GLY A 49 -6.59 -14.90 8.52
N LEU A 50 -5.93 -13.75 8.66
CA LEU A 50 -5.12 -13.41 9.84
C LEU A 50 -5.98 -13.25 11.10
N ALA A 51 -7.09 -12.51 11.02
CA ALA A 51 -8.03 -12.35 12.12
C ALA A 51 -8.59 -13.72 12.57
N SER A 52 -8.98 -14.55 11.61
CA SER A 52 -9.43 -15.92 11.87
C SER A 52 -8.35 -16.77 12.55
N ALA A 53 -7.08 -16.65 12.13
CA ALA A 53 -5.96 -17.36 12.75
C ALA A 53 -5.74 -16.94 14.20
N ILE A 54 -5.78 -15.64 14.49
CA ILE A 54 -5.67 -15.09 15.85
C ILE A 54 -6.76 -15.68 16.75
N GLN A 55 -8.01 -15.69 16.28
CA GLN A 55 -9.14 -16.23 17.03
C GLN A 55 -9.01 -17.74 17.29
N ARG A 56 -8.57 -18.52 16.29
CA ARG A 56 -8.30 -19.97 16.47
C ARG A 56 -7.22 -20.24 17.52
N MET A 57 -6.27 -19.33 17.69
CA MET A 57 -5.23 -19.41 18.72
C MET A 57 -5.68 -18.89 20.09
N GLY A 58 -6.96 -18.55 20.26
CA GLY A 58 -7.53 -18.03 21.51
C GLY A 58 -7.37 -16.53 21.70
N GLY A 59 -6.85 -15.81 20.70
CA GLY A 59 -6.80 -14.35 20.71
C GLY A 59 -8.20 -13.73 20.55
N GLN A 60 -8.36 -12.50 21.04
CA GLN A 60 -9.61 -11.74 20.93
C GLN A 60 -9.43 -10.56 19.98
N VAL A 61 -10.35 -10.40 19.05
CA VAL A 61 -10.43 -9.25 18.15
C VAL A 61 -11.68 -8.48 18.51
N LEU A 62 -11.50 -7.28 19.06
CA LEU A 62 -12.59 -6.41 19.48
C LEU A 62 -12.67 -5.23 18.52
N THR A 63 -13.70 -5.23 17.67
CA THR A 63 -14.01 -4.10 16.78
C THR A 63 -14.88 -3.07 17.51
N HIS A 64 -15.04 -1.89 16.92
CA HIS A 64 -15.84 -0.78 17.49
C HIS A 64 -15.44 -0.39 18.94
N SER A 65 -14.19 -0.67 19.30
CA SER A 65 -13.63 -0.49 20.65
C SER A 65 -12.46 0.49 20.58
N GLU A 66 -12.75 1.73 20.15
CA GLU A 66 -11.74 2.77 19.99
C GLU A 66 -11.01 3.03 21.31
N VAL A 67 -9.68 2.92 21.30
CA VAL A 67 -8.83 3.18 22.47
C VAL A 67 -8.51 4.67 22.54
N VAL A 68 -8.87 5.32 23.65
CA VAL A 68 -8.67 6.77 23.88
C VAL A 68 -7.60 7.07 24.94
N GLU A 69 -7.23 6.09 25.76
CA GLU A 69 -6.18 6.24 26.77
C GLU A 69 -5.27 5.02 26.79
N ILE A 70 -3.96 5.26 26.84
CA ILE A 70 -2.93 4.22 26.93
C ILE A 70 -2.00 4.54 28.10
N LYS A 71 -1.85 3.61 29.03
CA LYS A 71 -0.90 3.70 30.14
C LYS A 71 0.02 2.48 30.15
N GLY A 72 1.31 2.71 29.91
CA GLY A 72 2.34 1.66 30.04
C GLY A 72 2.89 1.50 31.46
N GLY A 73 3.82 0.56 31.66
CA GLY A 73 4.54 0.32 32.92
C GLY A 73 4.11 -0.94 33.68
N LYS A 74 4.38 -1.00 34.99
CA LYS A 74 4.10 -2.20 35.83
C LYS A 74 2.61 -2.56 35.96
N LYS A 75 1.70 -1.63 35.69
CA LYS A 75 0.24 -1.81 35.71
C LYS A 75 -0.33 -1.20 34.42
N ALA A 76 0.04 -1.79 33.28
CA ALA A 76 -0.33 -1.24 31.99
C ALA A 76 -1.81 -1.48 31.72
N TYR A 77 -2.47 -0.51 31.08
CA TYR A 77 -3.86 -0.64 30.66
C TYR A 77 -4.16 0.24 29.45
N VAL A 78 -5.27 -0.08 28.78
CA VAL A 78 -5.94 0.79 27.81
C VAL A 78 -7.36 1.09 28.25
N LYS A 79 -7.89 2.26 27.89
CA LYS A 79 -9.31 2.58 28.02
C LYS A 79 -9.94 2.87 26.68
N THR A 80 -11.17 2.42 26.50
CA THR A 80 -11.96 2.68 25.30
C THR A 80 -12.81 3.95 25.46
N SER A 81 -13.26 4.52 24.34
CA SER A 81 -14.17 5.68 24.32
C SER A 81 -15.50 5.41 25.03
N GLN A 82 -15.89 4.13 25.11
CA GLN A 82 -17.09 3.67 25.83
C GLN A 82 -16.85 3.44 27.34
N GLY A 83 -15.65 3.74 27.85
CA GLY A 83 -15.33 3.67 29.28
C GLY A 83 -14.84 2.30 29.77
N PHE A 84 -14.71 1.30 28.90
CA PHE A 84 -14.14 0.01 29.28
C PHE A 84 -12.63 0.12 29.52
N LYS A 85 -12.12 -0.69 30.45
CA LYS A 85 -10.70 -0.75 30.79
C LYS A 85 -10.19 -2.18 30.60
N VAL A 86 -9.06 -2.31 29.91
CA VAL A 86 -8.37 -3.59 29.73
C VAL A 86 -6.98 -3.48 30.35
N ASP A 87 -6.75 -4.24 31.42
CA ASP A 87 -5.44 -4.39 32.05
C ASP A 87 -4.58 -5.39 31.27
N CYS A 88 -3.28 -5.12 31.15
CA CYS A 88 -2.36 -5.95 30.37
C CYS A 88 -0.92 -5.84 30.86
N ASP A 89 -0.11 -6.83 30.50
CA ASP A 89 1.32 -6.80 30.80
C ASP A 89 2.13 -5.97 29.80
N SER A 90 1.70 -5.87 28.55
CA SER A 90 2.41 -5.20 27.46
C SER A 90 1.42 -4.63 26.44
N ILE A 91 1.80 -3.51 25.82
CA ILE A 91 0.96 -2.80 24.85
C ILE A 91 1.75 -2.60 23.56
N VAL A 92 1.16 -2.99 22.43
CA VAL A 92 1.65 -2.71 21.08
C VAL A 92 0.64 -1.78 20.41
N VAL A 93 1.10 -0.62 19.94
CA VAL A 93 0.29 0.37 19.22
C VAL A 93 0.66 0.30 17.75
N ALA A 94 -0.24 -0.21 16.91
CA ALA A 94 -0.04 -0.40 15.47
C ALA A 94 -1.18 0.26 14.69
N THR A 95 -1.33 1.58 14.86
CA THR A 95 -2.51 2.34 14.39
C THR A 95 -2.25 3.18 13.15
N ASN A 96 -1.11 2.98 12.47
CA ASN A 96 -0.62 3.75 11.32
C ASN A 96 -0.28 5.22 11.63
N VAL A 97 -1.17 5.95 12.33
CA VAL A 97 -0.90 7.25 12.93
C VAL A 97 -1.03 7.13 14.45
N PRO A 98 -0.09 7.66 15.26
CA PRO A 98 -0.16 7.54 16.71
C PRO A 98 -1.43 8.19 17.26
N ILE A 99 -2.24 7.42 17.99
CA ILE A 99 -3.42 7.93 18.74
C ILE A 99 -2.99 8.71 19.99
N ASN A 100 -1.71 8.65 20.38
CA ASN A 100 -1.23 9.34 21.56
C ASN A 100 -1.13 10.85 21.31
N ASN A 101 -1.91 11.61 22.06
CA ASN A 101 -1.95 13.08 22.09
C ASN A 101 -0.64 13.75 22.58
N LYS A 102 0.50 13.06 22.55
CA LYS A 102 1.83 13.64 22.79
C LYS A 102 2.36 14.27 21.50
N VAL A 103 1.78 15.43 21.21
CA VAL A 103 2.36 16.63 20.58
C VAL A 103 3.79 16.43 20.09
N ALA A 104 3.97 16.12 18.80
CA ALA A 104 5.17 16.43 17.97
C ALA A 104 5.27 15.61 16.66
N ILE A 105 4.37 14.64 16.38
CA ILE A 105 4.55 13.74 15.22
C ILE A 105 3.74 14.18 13.98
N HIS A 106 2.62 14.89 14.14
CA HIS A 106 1.82 15.40 13.01
C HIS A 106 2.58 16.36 12.07
N THR A 107 3.71 16.91 12.51
CA THR A 107 4.57 17.81 11.71
C THR A 107 5.59 17.06 10.84
N LYS A 108 5.68 15.72 10.94
CA LYS A 108 6.71 14.91 10.27
C LYS A 108 6.17 13.85 9.31
N ASN A 109 4.88 13.87 8.99
CA ASN A 109 4.31 12.99 7.97
C ASN A 109 3.61 13.87 6.94
N ALA A 110 4.09 13.83 5.71
CA ALA A 110 3.35 14.41 4.60
C ALA A 110 2.26 13.40 4.22
N ALA A 111 1.01 13.79 4.40
CA ALA A 111 -0.10 13.00 3.91
C ALA A 111 -0.20 13.22 2.39
N TYR A 112 0.01 12.16 1.63
CA TYR A 112 -0.20 12.10 0.19
C TYR A 112 -1.55 11.43 -0.10
N ARG A 113 -2.15 11.79 -1.22
CA ARG A 113 -3.31 11.10 -1.76
C ARG A 113 -2.89 10.43 -3.06
N SER A 114 -3.14 9.13 -3.16
CA SER A 114 -2.92 8.33 -4.35
C SER A 114 -4.25 7.91 -4.95
N TYR A 115 -4.29 7.77 -6.27
CA TYR A 115 -5.48 7.43 -7.05
C TYR A 115 -5.30 6.08 -7.72
N LEU A 116 -6.40 5.39 -7.94
CA LEU A 116 -6.43 4.12 -8.66
C LEU A 116 -7.70 4.02 -9.50
N ILE A 117 -7.54 3.55 -10.73
CA ILE A 117 -8.63 3.15 -11.63
C ILE A 117 -8.51 1.67 -12.00
N GLY A 118 -9.66 1.04 -12.20
CA GLY A 118 -9.76 -0.30 -12.76
C GLY A 118 -10.49 -0.27 -14.10
N LEU A 119 -9.91 -0.92 -15.12
CA LEU A 119 -10.49 -1.02 -16.44
C LEU A 119 -10.43 -2.48 -16.95
N PRO A 120 -11.50 -3.02 -17.54
CA PRO A 120 -11.46 -4.32 -18.19
C PRO A 120 -10.47 -4.30 -19.37
N VAL A 121 -9.59 -5.29 -19.45
CA VAL A 121 -8.75 -5.52 -20.62
C VAL A 121 -9.61 -6.17 -21.71
N PRO A 122 -9.66 -5.61 -22.94
CA PRO A 122 -10.42 -6.21 -24.02
C PRO A 122 -10.01 -7.67 -24.25
N ALA A 123 -10.98 -8.58 -24.42
CA ALA A 123 -10.74 -10.02 -24.54
C ALA A 123 -9.70 -10.39 -25.62
N VAL A 124 -9.66 -9.62 -26.73
CA VAL A 124 -8.67 -9.76 -27.81
C VAL A 124 -7.20 -9.60 -27.35
N ARG A 125 -6.98 -8.95 -26.21
CA ARG A 125 -5.67 -8.66 -25.60
C ARG A 125 -5.46 -9.34 -24.26
N ALA A 126 -6.41 -10.16 -23.80
CA ALA A 126 -6.28 -10.92 -22.56
C ALA A 126 -5.02 -11.82 -22.56
N LYS A 127 -4.69 -12.41 -23.72
CA LYS A 127 -3.47 -13.20 -23.92
C LYS A 127 -2.15 -12.43 -23.73
N ASP A 128 -2.20 -11.09 -23.79
CA ASP A 128 -1.04 -10.22 -23.66
C ASP A 128 -0.85 -9.74 -22.20
N THR A 129 -1.77 -10.12 -21.30
CA THR A 129 -1.71 -9.85 -19.86
C THR A 129 -0.86 -10.88 -19.12
N VAL A 130 -0.28 -10.47 -17.99
CA VAL A 130 0.44 -11.36 -17.09
C VAL A 130 -0.05 -11.09 -15.67
N GLN A 131 -0.67 -12.08 -15.03
CA GLN A 131 -1.28 -11.90 -13.71
C GLN A 131 -0.26 -11.61 -12.60
N ASP A 132 0.92 -12.22 -12.70
CA ASP A 132 1.94 -12.18 -11.65
C ASP A 132 3.02 -11.13 -11.95
N VAL A 133 2.61 -9.95 -12.46
CA VAL A 133 3.51 -8.84 -12.73
C VAL A 133 3.08 -7.59 -11.97
N LEU A 134 4.03 -6.98 -11.27
CA LEU A 134 3.92 -5.67 -10.67
C LEU A 134 4.87 -4.75 -11.43
N LEU A 135 4.35 -3.65 -11.99
CA LEU A 135 5.16 -2.68 -12.71
C LEU A 135 4.94 -1.31 -12.11
N TRP A 136 6.01 -0.53 -12.02
CA TRP A 136 5.95 0.91 -11.78
C TRP A 136 6.91 1.59 -12.75
N ASP A 137 6.60 2.83 -13.12
CA ASP A 137 7.52 3.67 -13.88
C ASP A 137 8.44 4.46 -12.94
N THR A 138 9.33 5.25 -13.52
CA THR A 138 10.23 6.16 -12.78
C THR A 138 9.80 7.62 -12.93
N ALA A 139 8.53 7.87 -13.30
CA ALA A 139 8.01 9.22 -13.48
C ALA A 139 7.73 9.89 -12.12
N ASP A 140 7.48 11.20 -12.15
CA ASP A 140 7.00 11.96 -11.00
C ASP A 140 5.85 12.88 -11.47
N PRO A 141 4.58 12.58 -11.11
CA PRO A 141 4.15 11.45 -10.29
C PRO A 141 4.36 10.10 -11.00
N TYR A 142 4.68 9.06 -10.21
CA TYR A 142 4.86 7.71 -10.73
C TYR A 142 3.52 7.06 -11.06
N HIS A 143 3.55 6.10 -11.97
CA HIS A 143 2.43 5.20 -12.28
C HIS A 143 2.81 3.78 -11.96
N TYR A 144 1.87 3.02 -11.40
CA TYR A 144 2.01 1.59 -11.23
C TYR A 144 0.82 0.84 -11.81
N ILE A 145 1.09 -0.37 -12.28
CA ILE A 145 0.07 -1.27 -12.81
C ILE A 145 0.16 -2.66 -12.21
N ARG A 146 -1.00 -3.31 -12.14
CA ARG A 146 -1.13 -4.74 -11.89
C ARG A 146 -2.36 -5.30 -12.59
N PHE A 147 -2.33 -6.58 -12.89
CA PHE A 147 -3.49 -7.30 -13.41
C PHE A 147 -4.18 -8.06 -12.28
N VAL A 148 -5.51 -8.08 -12.31
CA VAL A 148 -6.33 -8.91 -11.44
C VAL A 148 -7.42 -9.56 -12.27
N LYS A 149 -7.90 -10.72 -11.81
CA LYS A 149 -9.13 -11.32 -12.33
C LYS A 149 -10.34 -10.76 -11.60
N ASP A 150 -11.37 -10.41 -12.36
CA ASP A 150 -12.69 -10.17 -11.80
C ASP A 150 -13.18 -11.46 -11.10
N PRO A 151 -13.57 -11.42 -9.82
CA PRO A 151 -13.96 -12.62 -9.08
C PRO A 151 -15.28 -13.24 -9.56
N VAL A 152 -16.09 -12.51 -10.33
CA VAL A 152 -17.39 -12.94 -10.85
C VAL A 152 -17.29 -13.31 -12.33
N THR A 153 -16.72 -12.45 -13.17
CA THR A 153 -16.66 -12.66 -14.63
C THR A 153 -15.40 -13.40 -15.08
N ASN A 154 -14.36 -13.46 -14.24
CA ASN A 154 -13.03 -13.99 -14.55
C ASN A 154 -12.32 -13.25 -15.72
N GLU A 155 -12.78 -12.05 -16.04
CA GLU A 155 -12.14 -11.17 -17.01
C GLU A 155 -10.88 -10.53 -16.41
N ASP A 156 -9.95 -10.16 -17.28
CA ASP A 156 -8.75 -9.42 -16.87
C ASP A 156 -9.11 -7.96 -16.63
N ILE A 157 -8.77 -7.47 -15.44
CA ILE A 157 -8.86 -6.06 -15.07
C ILE A 157 -7.45 -5.52 -14.92
N LEU A 158 -7.15 -4.46 -15.67
CA LEU A 158 -5.97 -3.65 -15.46
C LEU A 158 -6.26 -2.64 -14.36
N LEU A 159 -5.50 -2.72 -13.27
CA LEU A 159 -5.49 -1.71 -12.23
C LEU A 159 -4.31 -0.79 -12.48
N VAL A 160 -4.57 0.52 -12.53
CA VAL A 160 -3.56 1.56 -12.70
C VAL A 160 -3.71 2.56 -11.57
N GLY A 161 -2.62 2.86 -10.88
CA GLY A 161 -2.60 3.87 -9.84
C GLY A 161 -1.36 4.74 -9.87
N GLY A 162 -1.37 5.78 -9.03
CA GLY A 162 -0.38 6.85 -9.03
C GLY A 162 -1.05 8.22 -8.92
N GLU A 163 -0.48 9.20 -9.64
CA GLU A 163 -0.92 10.61 -9.60
C GLU A 163 -0.92 11.16 -8.16
N ASP A 164 0.12 10.77 -7.41
CA ASP A 164 0.22 11.09 -5.99
C ASP A 164 0.47 12.59 -5.78
N HIS A 165 -0.31 13.21 -4.90
CA HIS A 165 -0.09 14.60 -4.52
C HIS A 165 -0.29 14.82 -3.02
N ARG A 166 0.27 15.90 -2.49
CA ARG A 166 0.07 16.28 -1.08
C ARG A 166 -1.41 16.59 -0.82
N THR A 167 -1.94 16.03 0.25
CA THR A 167 -3.30 16.29 0.72
C THR A 167 -3.52 17.77 1.03
N GLY A 168 -4.72 18.28 0.76
CA GLY A 168 -5.10 19.68 1.02
C GLY A 168 -4.62 20.71 -0.01
N GLN A 169 -3.87 20.29 -1.04
CA GLN A 169 -3.36 21.18 -2.10
C GLN A 169 -4.11 21.06 -3.43
N ASP A 170 -5.14 20.22 -3.51
CA ASP A 170 -5.86 19.96 -4.75
C ASP A 170 -7.35 20.25 -4.61
N ALA A 171 -7.85 21.10 -5.52
CA ALA A 171 -9.23 21.52 -5.61
C ALA A 171 -10.06 20.65 -6.59
N ALA A 172 -9.42 19.80 -7.41
CA ALA A 172 -10.08 19.01 -8.45
C ALA A 172 -9.55 17.56 -8.53
N PRO A 173 -9.90 16.69 -7.56
CA PRO A 173 -9.47 15.29 -7.52
C PRO A 173 -9.79 14.47 -8.79
N GLU A 174 -10.82 14.87 -9.54
CA GLU A 174 -11.21 14.20 -10.79
C GLU A 174 -10.15 14.30 -11.89
N VAL A 175 -9.28 15.32 -11.85
CA VAL A 175 -8.20 15.49 -12.84
C VAL A 175 -7.23 14.31 -12.78
N HIS A 176 -6.92 13.78 -11.59
CA HIS A 176 -6.02 12.65 -11.44
C HIS A 176 -6.58 11.36 -12.03
N PHE A 177 -7.88 11.09 -11.84
CA PHE A 177 -8.53 9.94 -12.48
C PHE A 177 -8.52 10.05 -14.02
N GLU A 178 -8.68 11.26 -14.55
CA GLU A 178 -8.62 11.51 -15.99
C GLU A 178 -7.19 11.41 -16.54
N ASN A 179 -6.19 11.83 -15.78
CA ASN A 179 -4.78 11.65 -16.14
C ASN A 179 -4.42 10.16 -16.22
N LEU A 180 -4.82 9.36 -15.21
CA LEU A 180 -4.65 7.90 -15.24
C LEU A 180 -5.34 7.28 -16.47
N ARG A 181 -6.55 7.73 -16.80
CA ARG A 181 -7.26 7.26 -18.01
C ARG A 181 -6.50 7.57 -19.29
N LYS A 182 -6.06 8.82 -19.45
CA LYS A 182 -5.27 9.25 -20.63
C LYS A 182 -3.93 8.50 -20.73
N TRP A 183 -3.30 8.23 -19.60
CA TRP A 183 -2.06 7.45 -19.55
C TRP A 183 -2.30 6.02 -20.04
N VAL A 184 -3.38 5.36 -19.61
CA VAL A 184 -3.78 4.04 -20.10
C VAL A 184 -4.06 4.05 -21.61
N GLU A 185 -4.79 5.05 -22.10
CA GLU A 185 -5.06 5.20 -23.53
C GLU A 185 -3.76 5.38 -24.34
N THR A 186 -2.83 6.18 -23.83
CA THR A 186 -1.56 6.49 -24.51
C THR A 186 -0.63 5.30 -24.59
N TYR A 187 -0.38 4.61 -23.47
CA TYR A 187 0.62 3.54 -23.41
C TYR A 187 0.04 2.17 -23.71
N PHE A 188 -1.21 1.93 -23.32
CA PHE A 188 -1.84 0.63 -23.46
C PHE A 188 -2.81 0.61 -24.62
N ALA A 189 -3.26 1.73 -25.21
CA ALA A 189 -4.31 1.75 -26.24
C ALA A 189 -5.60 1.02 -25.81
N ILE A 190 -5.92 1.04 -24.51
CA ILE A 190 -7.15 0.49 -23.94
C ILE A 190 -8.14 1.64 -23.75
N HIS A 191 -9.33 1.48 -24.31
CA HIS A 191 -10.41 2.48 -24.28
C HIS A 191 -11.65 1.99 -23.51
N SER A 192 -11.51 0.89 -22.77
CA SER A 192 -12.60 0.34 -21.96
C SER A 192 -13.07 1.36 -20.91
N PRO A 193 -14.37 1.37 -20.54
CA PRO A 193 -14.85 2.24 -19.48
C PRO A 193 -14.20 1.88 -18.14
N VAL A 194 -13.94 2.90 -17.33
CA VAL A 194 -13.47 2.72 -15.95
C VAL A 194 -14.60 2.08 -15.13
N THR A 195 -14.38 0.89 -14.60
CA THR A 195 -15.36 0.14 -13.80
C THR A 195 -15.21 0.37 -12.31
N THR A 196 -14.03 0.79 -11.87
CA THR A 196 -13.76 1.07 -10.45
C THR A 196 -12.83 2.27 -10.31
N ARG A 197 -13.09 3.09 -9.29
CA ARG A 197 -12.22 4.19 -8.86
C ARG A 197 -12.00 4.11 -7.37
N TRP A 198 -10.78 4.41 -6.94
CA TRP A 198 -10.43 4.47 -5.53
C TRP A 198 -9.41 5.59 -5.31
N SER A 199 -9.47 6.20 -4.14
CA SER A 199 -8.41 7.09 -3.66
C SER A 199 -8.15 6.81 -2.19
N GLY A 200 -6.91 6.92 -1.78
CA GLY A 200 -6.50 6.67 -0.40
C GLY A 200 -5.43 7.66 0.05
N GLN A 201 -5.34 7.85 1.36
CA GLN A 201 -4.27 8.63 1.97
C GLN A 201 -3.11 7.71 2.32
N ILE A 202 -1.93 8.03 1.81
CA ILE A 202 -0.67 7.38 2.14
C ILE A 202 0.08 8.33 3.07
N MET A 203 0.54 7.82 4.19
CA MET A 203 1.41 8.57 5.10
C MET A 203 2.84 8.23 4.74
N GLU A 204 3.54 9.17 4.12
CA GLU A 204 4.96 8.98 3.83
C GLU A 204 5.79 9.48 5.03
N PRO A 205 6.62 8.61 5.62
CA PRO A 205 7.59 9.04 6.61
C PRO A 205 8.66 9.91 5.94
N VAL A 206 9.10 10.98 6.62
CA VAL A 206 10.10 11.94 6.11
C VAL A 206 11.44 11.31 5.71
N ASP A 207 11.76 10.10 6.19
CA ASP A 207 12.98 9.37 5.86
C ASP A 207 12.78 8.20 4.87
N GLY A 208 11.57 7.98 4.36
CA GLY A 208 11.27 6.91 3.38
C GLY A 208 11.45 5.48 3.91
N MET A 209 11.73 5.31 5.20
CA MET A 209 11.83 4.01 5.88
C MET A 209 10.60 3.80 6.75
N ALA A 210 10.23 2.56 7.06
CA ALA A 210 9.25 2.29 8.10
C ALA A 210 9.81 2.79 9.46
N SER A 211 9.53 4.04 9.83
CA SER A 211 10.27 4.74 10.89
C SER A 211 9.90 4.32 12.32
N TYR A 212 9.06 3.29 12.49
CA TYR A 212 8.49 2.96 13.81
C TYR A 212 8.51 1.45 14.04
N SER A 213 9.64 0.91 14.46
CA SER A 213 9.71 -0.38 15.14
C SER A 213 10.65 -0.21 16.32
N GLY A 214 10.08 0.18 17.48
CA GLY A 214 10.90 0.54 18.64
C GLY A 214 10.11 0.64 19.94
N THR A 215 10.84 0.52 21.06
CA THR A 215 10.27 0.72 22.40
C THR A 215 10.19 2.23 22.68
N ILE A 216 9.04 2.73 23.14
CA ILE A 216 8.95 4.12 23.62
C ILE A 216 9.84 4.25 24.86
N ARG A 217 10.97 4.95 24.75
CA ARG A 217 12.04 5.06 25.77
C ARG A 217 11.57 5.54 27.17
N ARG A 218 10.34 6.02 27.32
CA ARG A 218 9.77 6.46 28.61
C ARG A 218 8.85 5.45 29.30
N THR A 219 8.46 4.36 28.67
CA THR A 219 7.65 3.30 29.28
C THR A 219 8.22 1.93 28.92
N LYS A 220 8.85 1.26 29.90
CA LYS A 220 9.13 -0.18 29.77
C LYS A 220 7.79 -0.85 29.44
N LYS A 221 7.70 -1.55 28.29
CA LYS A 221 6.54 -2.32 27.78
C LYS A 221 5.47 -1.59 26.92
N THR A 222 5.81 -0.47 26.27
CA THR A 222 4.99 0.08 25.17
C THR A 222 5.79 0.12 23.86
N TYR A 223 5.24 -0.50 22.82
CA TYR A 223 5.84 -0.61 21.48
C TYR A 223 4.96 0.10 20.45
N THR A 224 5.57 0.71 19.44
CA THR A 224 4.86 1.33 18.32
C THR A 224 5.31 0.70 17.01
N SER A 225 4.35 0.40 16.14
CA SER A 225 4.52 -0.05 14.75
C SER A 225 3.87 0.91 13.78
#